data_AF-A0A7W0SY99-F1
#
_entry.id   AF-A0A7W0SY99-F1
#
_cell.length_a   1.000
_cell.length_b   1.000
_cell.length_c   1.000
_cell.angle_alpha   90.00
_cell.angle_beta   90.00
_cell.angle_gamma   90.00
#
_symmetry.space_group_name_H-M   'P 1'
#
loop_
_entity.id
_entity.type
_entity.pdbx_description
1 polymer ?
#
loop_
_entity_poly.entity_id
_entity_poly.type
_entity_poly.pdbx_seq_one_letter_code
_entity_poly.pdbx_strand_id
1 'polypeptide(L)'
;MTPWQTIAAEARRESPLWGDALRPESEPEAVFSPLADERYALGLETIYEGYLVHYGTSRLFEPEDPDVALLLGDYLYAHGLVRIAELGDVEAIRELAELISRCAHLRAEGAPGDGEVWADTAERLCGNGGGPAREEALAAHARRMTALVDRRSG
;
A
#
# COMPACT_ATOMS: atom_id res chain seq x y z
N MET A 1 16.63 7.71 -5.41
CA MET A 1 15.96 6.46 -5.81
C MET A 1 14.48 6.68 -5.55
N THR A 2 13.59 6.33 -6.48
CA THR A 2 12.15 6.50 -6.25
C THR A 2 11.65 5.51 -5.19
N PRO A 3 10.49 5.76 -4.53
CA PRO A 3 9.97 4.82 -3.54
C PRO A 3 9.85 3.38 -4.07
N TRP A 4 9.38 3.21 -5.30
CA TRP A 4 9.22 1.92 -5.95
C TRP A 4 10.55 1.19 -6.19
N GLN A 5 11.56 1.90 -6.67
CA GLN A 5 12.91 1.33 -6.85
C GLN A 5 13.49 0.86 -5.51
N THR A 6 13.30 1.63 -4.45
CA THR A 6 13.76 1.27 -3.11
C THR A 6 13.00 0.06 -2.57
N ILE A 7 11.68 0.01 -2.70
CA ILE A 7 10.85 -1.14 -2.27
C ILE A 7 11.30 -2.41 -3.00
N ALA A 8 11.42 -2.37 -4.32
CA ALA A 8 11.81 -3.54 -5.12
C ALA A 8 13.24 -4.01 -4.80
N ALA A 9 14.19 -3.08 -4.65
CA ALA A 9 15.57 -3.42 -4.32
C ALA A 9 15.69 -4.06 -2.93
N GLU A 10 14.97 -3.54 -1.94
CA GLU A 10 15.00 -4.06 -0.58
C GLU A 10 14.27 -5.40 -0.46
N ALA A 11 13.11 -5.56 -1.11
CA ALA A 11 12.41 -6.84 -1.17
C ALA A 11 13.31 -7.94 -1.73
N ARG A 12 13.99 -7.69 -2.86
CA ARG A 12 14.95 -8.64 -3.46
C ARG A 12 16.11 -8.97 -2.52
N ARG A 13 16.59 -7.99 -1.74
CA ARG A 13 17.68 -8.18 -0.79
C ARG A 13 17.22 -9.01 0.42
N GLU A 14 15.99 -8.81 0.86
CA GLU A 14 15.42 -9.49 2.02
C GLU A 14 15.19 -10.98 1.74
N SER A 15 14.65 -11.32 0.57
CA SER A 15 14.39 -12.72 0.20
C SER A 15 14.43 -12.93 -1.31
N PRO A 16 15.05 -14.04 -1.80
CA PRO A 16 14.90 -14.47 -3.18
C PRO A 16 13.44 -14.63 -3.58
N LEU A 17 12.59 -15.14 -2.69
CA LEU A 17 11.15 -15.32 -2.94
C LEU A 17 10.45 -13.99 -3.27
N TRP A 18 10.79 -12.90 -2.57
CA TRP A 18 10.25 -11.58 -2.88
C TRP A 18 10.85 -11.03 -4.18
N GLY A 19 12.11 -11.34 -4.45
CA GLY A 19 12.77 -11.00 -5.71
C GLY A 19 12.10 -11.66 -6.92
N ASP A 20 11.72 -12.94 -6.79
CA ASP A 20 11.05 -13.72 -7.82
C ASP A 20 9.60 -13.26 -8.04
N ALA A 21 8.96 -12.74 -6.99
CA ALA A 21 7.62 -12.15 -7.08
C ALA A 21 7.60 -10.76 -7.73
N LEU A 22 8.73 -10.15 -8.09
CA LEU A 22 8.74 -8.82 -8.73
C LEU A 22 8.24 -8.88 -10.17
N ARG A 23 7.36 -7.94 -10.52
CA ARG A 23 6.90 -7.75 -11.89
C ARG A 23 8.07 -7.32 -12.80
N PRO A 24 8.19 -7.86 -14.02
CA PRO A 24 9.15 -7.38 -15.00
C PRO A 24 8.88 -5.93 -15.41
N GLU A 25 7.62 -5.58 -15.56
CA GLU A 25 7.13 -4.24 -15.87
C GLU A 25 6.31 -3.71 -14.70
N SER A 26 6.92 -2.81 -13.91
CA SER A 26 6.22 -2.11 -12.83
C SER A 26 5.35 -1.00 -13.39
N GLU A 27 4.17 -0.79 -12.80
CA GLU A 27 3.26 0.32 -13.10
C GLU A 27 3.18 1.30 -11.92
N PRO A 28 4.26 2.03 -11.61
CA PRO A 28 4.30 2.93 -10.47
C PRO A 28 3.33 4.10 -10.66
N GLU A 29 2.30 4.14 -9.84
CA GLU A 29 1.37 5.27 -9.70
C GLU A 29 1.21 5.51 -8.20
N ALA A 30 1.54 6.73 -7.76
CA ALA A 30 1.33 7.16 -6.38
C ALA A 30 -0.16 7.44 -6.19
N VAL A 31 -0.78 6.79 -5.21
CA VAL A 31 -2.23 6.90 -4.97
C VAL A 31 -2.49 7.80 -3.77
N PHE A 32 -2.04 7.38 -2.58
CA PHE A 32 -2.33 8.09 -1.34
C PHE A 32 -1.14 8.91 -0.80
N SER A 33 0.11 8.58 -1.16
CA SER A 33 1.27 9.38 -0.71
C SER A 33 1.25 10.86 -1.14
N PRO A 34 0.64 11.26 -2.28
CA PRO A 34 0.50 12.68 -2.60
C PRO A 34 -0.41 13.45 -1.64
N LEU A 35 -1.23 12.75 -0.85
CA LEU A 35 -2.10 13.36 0.18
C LEU A 35 -1.40 13.52 1.53
N ALA A 36 -0.21 12.94 1.72
CA ALA A 36 0.55 12.95 2.96
C ALA A 36 1.79 13.84 2.87
N ASP A 37 2.41 14.16 4.01
CA ASP A 37 3.74 14.79 4.03
C ASP A 37 4.76 13.85 3.34
N GLU A 38 5.61 14.42 2.49
CA GLU A 38 6.59 13.69 1.68
C GLU A 38 7.50 12.79 2.49
N ARG A 39 7.75 13.13 3.77
CA ARG A 39 8.59 12.32 4.66
C ARG A 39 8.02 10.93 4.91
N TYR A 40 6.70 10.76 4.82
CA TYR A 40 6.04 9.46 5.00
C TYR A 40 5.89 8.68 3.70
N ALA A 41 6.15 9.28 2.54
CA ALA A 41 5.81 8.70 1.24
C ALA A 41 6.39 7.30 1.05
N LEU A 42 7.65 7.09 1.42
CA LEU A 42 8.30 5.79 1.28
C LEU A 42 7.62 4.70 2.14
N GLY A 43 7.31 5.01 3.40
CA GLY A 43 6.61 4.09 4.29
C GLY A 43 5.18 3.82 3.81
N LEU A 44 4.43 4.87 3.49
CA LEU A 44 3.04 4.77 3.03
C LEU A 44 2.94 3.97 1.73
N GLU A 45 3.84 4.19 0.77
CA GLU A 45 3.86 3.43 -0.48
C GLU A 45 4.22 1.96 -0.27
N THR A 46 5.02 1.64 0.75
CA THR A 46 5.34 0.25 1.12
C THR A 46 4.11 -0.45 1.71
N ILE A 47 3.41 0.23 2.63
CA ILE A 47 2.19 -0.31 3.24
C ILE A 47 1.10 -0.47 2.17
N TYR A 48 0.91 0.52 1.30
CA TYR A 48 -0.08 0.44 0.24
C TYR A 48 0.23 -0.68 -0.76
N GLU A 49 1.51 -0.95 -1.03
CA GLU A 49 1.90 -2.11 -1.81
C GLU A 49 1.50 -3.43 -1.14
N GLY A 50 1.72 -3.56 0.17
CA GLY A 50 1.25 -4.72 0.94
C GLY A 50 -0.27 -4.89 0.91
N TYR A 51 -1.01 -3.78 0.98
CA TYR A 51 -2.46 -3.78 0.83
C TYR A 51 -2.91 -4.29 -0.54
N LEU A 52 -2.26 -3.82 -1.60
CA LEU A 52 -2.58 -4.26 -2.95
C LEU A 52 -2.22 -5.73 -3.19
N VAL A 53 -1.13 -6.23 -2.61
CA VAL A 53 -0.78 -7.65 -2.66
C VAL A 53 -1.86 -8.50 -1.98
N HIS A 54 -2.37 -8.07 -0.83
CA HIS A 54 -3.43 -8.78 -0.11
C HIS A 54 -4.79 -8.74 -0.83
N TYR A 55 -5.16 -7.57 -1.36
CA TYR A 55 -6.56 -7.27 -1.64
C TYR A 55 -6.84 -6.70 -3.03
N GLY A 56 -5.83 -6.31 -3.80
CA GLY A 56 -6.00 -5.59 -5.06
C GLY A 56 -5.03 -6.04 -6.14
N THR A 57 -4.64 -5.08 -7.00
CA THR A 57 -3.62 -5.29 -8.02
C THR A 57 -2.35 -4.59 -7.60
N SER A 58 -1.35 -5.37 -7.20
CA SER A 58 -0.02 -4.86 -6.87
C SER A 58 0.65 -4.19 -8.08
N ARG A 59 1.41 -3.12 -7.81
CA ARG A 59 2.16 -2.35 -8.81
C ARG A 59 3.51 -2.97 -9.11
N LEU A 60 4.09 -3.61 -8.10
CA LEU A 60 5.46 -4.09 -8.11
C LEU A 60 5.57 -5.60 -8.08
N PHE A 61 4.55 -6.31 -7.60
CA PHE A 61 4.61 -7.72 -7.34
C PHE A 61 3.50 -8.50 -8.06
N GLU A 62 3.83 -9.71 -8.44
CA GLU A 62 2.93 -10.73 -8.97
C GLU A 62 3.32 -12.06 -8.31
N PRO A 63 2.88 -12.27 -7.05
CA PRO A 63 3.18 -13.50 -6.32
C PRO A 63 2.66 -14.72 -7.07
N GLU A 64 3.42 -15.82 -7.01
CA GLU A 64 3.09 -17.07 -7.71
C GLU A 64 1.79 -17.70 -7.19
N ASP A 65 1.52 -17.58 -5.89
CA ASP A 65 0.36 -18.18 -5.23
C ASP A 65 -0.17 -17.33 -4.06
N PRO A 66 -1.36 -17.66 -3.51
CA PRO A 66 -1.97 -16.93 -2.41
C PRO A 66 -1.19 -16.96 -1.09
N ASP A 67 -0.42 -18.02 -0.80
CA ASP A 67 0.37 -18.12 0.43
C ASP A 67 1.59 -17.20 0.37
N VAL A 68 2.25 -17.13 -0.79
CA VAL A 68 3.32 -16.16 -1.06
C VAL A 68 2.77 -14.72 -1.01
N ALA A 69 1.58 -14.49 -1.57
CA ALA A 69 0.92 -13.18 -1.50
C ALA A 69 0.65 -12.77 -0.05
N LEU A 70 0.12 -13.67 0.77
CA LEU A 70 -0.17 -13.41 2.18
C LEU A 70 1.11 -12.98 2.93
N LEU A 71 2.18 -13.78 2.83
CA LEU A 71 3.43 -13.48 3.54
C LEU A 71 4.12 -12.21 2.99
N LEU A 72 4.04 -11.96 1.68
CA LEU A 72 4.62 -10.75 1.07
C LEU A 72 3.87 -9.50 1.54
N GLY A 73 2.54 -9.57 1.58
CA GLY A 73 1.71 -8.49 2.08
C GLY A 73 2.04 -8.15 3.53
N ASP A 74 2.20 -9.17 4.38
CA ASP A 74 2.57 -9.00 5.80
C ASP A 74 3.96 -8.41 5.97
N TYR A 75 4.94 -8.88 5.19
CA TYR A 75 6.28 -8.30 5.14
C TYR A 75 6.23 -6.80 4.78
N LEU A 76 5.49 -6.43 3.73
CA LEU A 76 5.39 -5.05 3.27
C LEU A 76 4.69 -4.14 4.29
N TYR A 77 3.65 -4.62 4.98
CA TYR A 77 3.05 -3.90 6.11
C TYR A 77 4.05 -3.66 7.24
N ALA A 78 4.72 -4.72 7.70
CA ALA A 78 5.69 -4.61 8.79
C ALA A 78 6.85 -3.68 8.41
N HIS A 79 7.41 -3.84 7.21
CA HIS A 79 8.54 -3.04 6.72
C HIS A 79 8.15 -1.57 6.51
N GLY A 80 6.94 -1.32 6.01
CA GLY A 80 6.39 0.02 5.90
C GLY A 80 6.25 0.70 7.27
N LEU A 81 5.76 0.00 8.30
CA LEU A 81 5.67 0.52 9.67
C LEU A 81 7.05 0.79 10.28
N VAL A 82 8.05 -0.06 10.02
CA VAL A 82 9.45 0.18 10.46
C VAL A 82 9.97 1.50 9.90
N ARG A 83 9.75 1.77 8.60
CA ARG A 83 10.16 3.03 7.96
C ARG A 83 9.50 4.25 8.59
N ILE A 84 8.24 4.14 8.98
CA ILE A 84 7.53 5.22 9.67
C ILE A 84 8.08 5.40 11.08
N ALA A 85 8.38 4.29 11.77
CA ALA A 85 8.96 4.33 13.12
C ALA A 85 10.34 4.98 13.16
N GLU A 86 11.16 4.82 12.11
CA GLU A 86 12.47 5.49 11.99
C GLU A 86 12.36 7.03 11.94
N LEU A 87 11.19 7.58 11.59
CA LEU A 87 10.92 9.03 11.64
C LEU A 87 10.64 9.53 13.06
N GLY A 88 10.48 8.63 14.03
CA GLY A 88 10.21 8.95 15.43
C GLY A 88 8.78 9.44 15.72
N ASP A 89 7.86 9.30 14.77
CA ASP A 89 6.48 9.76 14.89
C ASP A 89 5.55 8.63 15.30
N VAL A 90 5.35 8.48 16.61
CA VAL A 90 4.52 7.40 17.18
C VAL A 90 3.04 7.55 16.81
N GLU A 91 2.56 8.79 16.63
CA GLU A 91 1.18 9.01 16.19
C GLU A 91 0.97 8.55 14.75
N ALA A 92 1.95 8.79 13.86
CA ALA A 92 1.89 8.26 12.50
C ALA A 92 1.88 6.73 12.47
N ILE A 93 2.64 6.05 13.32
CA ILE A 93 2.60 4.58 13.46
C ILE A 93 1.20 4.13 13.88
N ARG A 94 0.60 4.78 14.89
CA ARG A 94 -0.74 4.47 15.38
C ARG A 94 -1.79 4.62 14.27
N GLU A 95 -1.78 5.72 13.55
CA GLU A 95 -2.69 5.98 12.43
C GLU A 95 -2.60 4.91 11.35
N LEU A 96 -1.39 4.48 10.99
CA LEU A 96 -1.18 3.47 9.96
C LEU A 96 -1.52 2.05 10.42
N ALA A 97 -1.26 1.72 11.68
CA ALA A 97 -1.70 0.45 12.26
C ALA A 97 -3.24 0.37 12.31
N GLU A 98 -3.91 1.46 12.68
CA GLU A 98 -5.37 1.55 12.68
C GLU A 98 -5.94 1.46 11.27
N LEU A 99 -5.33 2.11 10.28
CA LEU A 99 -5.65 1.98 8.86
C LEU A 99 -5.63 0.51 8.42
N ILE A 100 -4.53 -0.21 8.68
CA ILE A 100 -4.39 -1.63 8.32
C ILE A 100 -5.52 -2.46 8.93
N SER A 101 -5.80 -2.27 10.22
CA SER A 101 -6.86 -2.99 10.92
C SER A 101 -8.25 -2.69 10.36
N ARG A 102 -8.58 -1.42 10.07
CA ARG A 102 -9.88 -1.01 9.54
C ARG A 102 -10.09 -1.53 8.13
N CYS A 103 -9.07 -1.43 7.28
CA CYS A 103 -9.10 -2.01 5.95
C CYS A 103 -9.30 -3.52 6.00
N ALA A 104 -8.52 -4.26 6.80
CA ALA A 104 -8.70 -5.70 6.94
C ALA A 104 -10.12 -6.08 7.39
N HIS A 105 -10.70 -5.33 8.33
CA HIS A 105 -12.10 -5.53 8.75
C HIS A 105 -13.09 -5.29 7.61
N LEU A 106 -12.99 -4.17 6.88
CA LEU A 106 -13.86 -3.89 5.74
C LEU A 106 -13.78 -4.98 4.67
N ARG A 107 -12.57 -5.47 4.37
CA ARG A 107 -12.37 -6.55 3.39
C ARG A 107 -12.94 -7.88 3.87
N ALA A 108 -12.85 -8.19 5.16
CA ALA A 108 -13.46 -9.38 5.74
C ALA A 108 -15.00 -9.35 5.68
N GLU A 109 -15.60 -8.18 5.92
CA GLU A 109 -17.06 -7.97 5.84
C GLU A 109 -17.58 -7.77 4.40
N GLY A 110 -16.69 -7.68 3.41
CA GLY A 110 -17.06 -7.32 2.04
C GLY A 110 -17.68 -5.91 1.93
N ALA A 111 -17.39 -5.04 2.89
CA ALA A 111 -17.92 -3.69 2.96
C ALA A 111 -17.07 -2.71 2.14
N PRO A 112 -17.69 -1.72 1.47
CA PRO A 112 -16.95 -0.65 0.80
C PRO A 112 -16.34 0.32 1.83
N GLY A 113 -15.44 1.19 1.37
CA GLY A 113 -14.93 2.31 2.19
C GLY A 113 -13.43 2.28 2.45
N ASP A 114 -12.72 1.26 1.97
CA ASP A 114 -11.27 1.13 2.11
C ASP A 114 -10.53 2.34 1.53
N GLY A 115 -10.93 2.80 0.34
CA GLY A 115 -10.37 3.99 -0.30
C GLY A 115 -10.48 5.25 0.56
N GLU A 116 -11.63 5.48 1.19
CA GLU A 116 -11.86 6.62 2.09
C GLU A 116 -11.02 6.51 3.35
N VAL A 117 -10.92 5.33 3.96
CA VAL A 117 -10.05 5.12 5.13
C VAL A 117 -8.59 5.43 4.78
N TRP A 118 -8.13 5.02 3.60
CA TRP A 118 -6.79 5.35 3.11
C TRP A 118 -6.59 6.86 2.92
N ALA A 119 -7.50 7.52 2.21
CA ALA A 119 -7.42 8.95 1.95
C ALA A 119 -7.41 9.77 3.25
N ASP A 120 -8.35 9.50 4.15
CA ASP A 120 -8.48 10.22 5.42
C ASP A 120 -7.22 10.03 6.29
N THR A 121 -6.61 8.83 6.25
CA THR A 121 -5.36 8.56 6.99
C THR A 121 -4.19 9.33 6.40
N ALA A 122 -4.03 9.34 5.09
CA ALA A 122 -2.96 10.09 4.42
C ALA A 122 -3.08 11.60 4.68
N GLU A 123 -4.31 12.16 4.63
CA GLU A 123 -4.57 13.57 4.94
C GLU A 123 -4.23 13.92 6.39
N ARG A 124 -4.48 13.02 7.36
CA ARG A 124 -4.07 13.21 8.76
C ARG A 124 -2.55 13.25 8.93
N LEU A 125 -1.79 12.60 8.05
CA LEU A 125 -0.32 12.63 8.03
C LEU A 125 0.26 13.88 7.34
N CYS A 126 -0.52 14.65 6.58
CA CYS A 126 -0.05 15.87 5.89
C CYS A 126 -0.10 17.13 6.77
N GLY A 127 -1.05 17.18 7.69
CA GLY A 127 -1.41 18.39 8.44
C GLY A 127 -2.29 19.33 7.61
N ASN A 128 -3.54 19.52 8.06
CA ASN A 128 -4.54 20.49 7.60
C ASN A 128 -4.40 21.02 6.16
N GLY A 129 -4.57 20.14 5.16
CA GLY A 129 -4.58 20.54 3.75
C GLY A 129 -5.18 19.49 2.83
N GLY A 130 -6.51 19.49 2.69
CA GLY A 130 -7.21 18.72 1.65
C GLY A 130 -7.31 19.55 0.36
N GLY A 131 -6.63 19.11 -0.69
CA GLY A 131 -6.68 19.69 -2.04
C GLY A 131 -7.20 18.70 -3.08
N PRO A 132 -7.26 19.07 -4.38
CA PRO A 132 -7.88 18.32 -5.49
C PRO A 132 -7.37 16.88 -5.72
N ALA A 133 -6.33 16.43 -5.00
CA ALA A 133 -5.73 15.11 -5.13
C ALA A 133 -6.58 13.96 -4.55
N ARG A 134 -7.56 14.22 -3.66
CA ARG A 134 -8.34 13.14 -3.01
C ARG A 134 -9.19 12.34 -3.98
N GLU A 135 -9.91 13.02 -4.86
CA GLU A 135 -10.80 12.36 -5.83
C GLU A 135 -10.00 11.51 -6.84
N GLU A 136 -8.85 12.03 -7.29
CA GLU A 136 -7.92 11.29 -8.15
C GLU A 136 -7.36 10.05 -7.45
N ALA A 137 -6.98 10.17 -6.17
CA ALA A 137 -6.51 9.05 -5.37
C ALA A 137 -7.57 7.96 -5.22
N LEU A 138 -8.82 8.34 -4.91
CA LEU A 138 -9.93 7.38 -4.81
C LEU A 138 -10.22 6.70 -6.16
N ALA A 139 -10.19 7.44 -7.26
CA ALA A 139 -10.38 6.87 -8.60
C ALA A 139 -9.25 5.90 -8.96
N ALA A 140 -7.99 6.24 -8.62
CA ALA A 140 -6.84 5.37 -8.84
C ALA A 140 -6.90 4.09 -7.99
N HIS A 141 -7.31 4.22 -6.73
CA HIS A 141 -7.56 3.08 -5.85
C HIS A 141 -8.63 2.15 -6.45
N ALA A 142 -9.79 2.69 -6.83
CA ALA A 142 -10.89 1.92 -7.39
C ALA A 142 -10.45 1.08 -8.61
N ARG A 143 -9.65 1.66 -9.54
CA ARG A 143 -9.11 0.92 -10.69
C ARG A 143 -8.32 -0.32 -10.27
N ARG A 144 -7.50 -0.20 -9.22
CA ARG A 144 -6.65 -1.29 -8.73
C ARG A 144 -7.43 -2.38 -7.99
N MET A 145 -8.58 -2.04 -7.43
CA MET A 145 -9.48 -3.00 -6.78
C MET A 145 -10.31 -3.77 -7.81
N THR A 146 -10.84 -3.11 -8.84
CA THR A 146 -11.64 -3.74 -9.89
C THR A 146 -10.83 -4.69 -10.77
N ALA A 147 -9.60 -4.32 -11.15
CA ALA A 147 -8.74 -5.16 -11.99
C ALA A 147 -8.42 -6.54 -11.38
N LEU A 148 -8.52 -6.70 -10.05
CA LEU A 148 -8.38 -8.00 -9.40
C LEU A 148 -9.64 -8.86 -9.54
N VAL A 149 -10.84 -8.27 -9.45
CA VAL A 149 -12.12 -8.99 -9.56
C VAL A 149 -12.26 -9.63 -10.93
N ASP A 150 -11.84 -8.92 -11.99
CA ASP A 150 -11.89 -9.42 -13.37
C ASP A 150 -10.93 -10.59 -13.59
N ARG A 151 -9.72 -10.57 -12.98
CA ARG A 151 -8.76 -11.69 -13.07
C ARG A 151 -9.17 -12.95 -12.32
N ARG A 152 -10.02 -12.85 -11.29
CA ARG A 152 -10.52 -14.02 -10.55
C ARG A 152 -11.78 -14.64 -11.18
N SER A 153 -12.38 -13.97 -12.17
CA SER A 153 -13.64 -14.38 -12.80
C SER A 153 -13.47 -15.01 -14.19
N GLY A 154 -12.23 -15.10 -14.70
CA GLY A 154 -11.87 -15.72 -15.99
C GLY A 154 -10.91 -16.88 -15.80
#